data_AF-A0A6Q2ZF35-F1
#
_entry.id   AF-A0A6Q2ZF35-F1
#
_cell.length_a   1.000
_cell.length_b   1.000
_cell.length_c   1.000
_cell.angle_alpha   90.00
_cell.angle_beta   90.00
_cell.angle_gamma   90.00
#
_symmetry.space_group_name_H-M   'P 1'
#
loop_
_entity.id
_entity.type
_entity.pdbx_description
1 polymer ?
#
loop_
_entity_poly.entity_id
_entity_poly.type
_entity_poly.pdbx_seq_one_letter_code
_entity_poly.pdbx_strand_id
1 'polypeptide(L)'
;PCLHGFLDGAVGVRCGLAGTLAMRGCGPEFIEHPEVTVEVNAATGRTQVSPAEVTVTVRPGSEARVTVAVRQLERYPVDLYYLVDVSASMQENLDQLKTVGVALSHRMGEYSSDLRLGFGSFVDKPVSPYINVHPSKINNPCSDYEVKCRPAHGFHHVLSMTANMSEFTRVIKRQRISGNMDTPEGGLDAMLQATVCQDVVGWRREAKRLLLLMTDQPSHLALDGRLAGIVRPHDGLCHMENNVYTESTSMDHPSLGQLAEKLLENHIYSLFAVEQQQYQWYEELIRLIPGSNLLFQTPNLIDLVVDAYTVTHTPTQTDTHTHTHTHTSGIGMLLCGRRGGWVWHVNRSTQVYFNVAIGLRSCPDDGDEDDAVLVFVRPVGYNESTVVKVRSRCRCHCGPDRSCHDDTTEQQSKCQADAADRNHSHKDTLPSEGQLHCRPDGSGVDCSGRGECVCGRCVCERHSLGTTYGRYCEMDDYSCPYHQGKLCGGRGVCVHSECVCEDGWTGESCGCPVSTATCSLDNGLLCSGRGRCVCGKCECDDYRHSGTFCELCPTCLSSCQSHWMCIDCHLSHGLSQNAAWQCNHTCTPLVGYVSDVAGTVGPDFTT
;
A
#
# COMPACT_ATOMS: atom_id res chain seq x y z
N PRO A 1 26.89 -18.50 -23.05
CA PRO A 1 28.01 -18.50 -24.02
C PRO A 1 28.85 -19.77 -23.87
N CYS A 2 28.78 -20.70 -24.84
CA CYS A 2 29.65 -21.89 -24.88
C CYS A 2 30.97 -21.54 -25.58
N LEU A 3 32.12 -21.81 -24.95
CA LEU A 3 33.44 -21.60 -25.56
C LEU A 3 34.42 -22.70 -25.16
N HIS A 4 34.13 -23.92 -25.61
CA HIS A 4 35.08 -24.88 -26.17
C HIS A 4 34.33 -26.14 -26.59
N GLY A 5 34.46 -26.55 -27.86
CA GLY A 5 33.88 -27.81 -28.35
C GLY A 5 32.82 -27.69 -29.45
N PHE A 6 32.51 -26.49 -29.95
CA PHE A 6 31.86 -26.39 -31.26
C PHE A 6 32.89 -26.83 -32.31
N LEU A 7 32.59 -27.93 -33.02
CA LEU A 7 33.34 -28.33 -34.21
C LEU A 7 33.41 -27.12 -35.17
N ASP A 8 34.63 -26.69 -35.49
CA ASP A 8 34.91 -25.62 -36.45
C ASP A 8 34.09 -25.85 -37.73
N GLY A 9 33.13 -24.96 -37.99
CA GLY A 9 32.37 -24.94 -39.25
C GLY A 9 30.86 -24.73 -39.16
N ALA A 10 30.23 -24.77 -37.98
CA ALA A 10 28.79 -24.53 -37.86
C ALA A 10 28.49 -23.06 -37.48
N VAL A 11 27.90 -22.29 -38.40
CA VAL A 11 27.30 -20.98 -38.13
C VAL A 11 26.08 -21.19 -37.22
N GLY A 12 26.31 -21.28 -35.90
CA GLY A 12 25.31 -21.59 -34.89
C GLY A 12 25.05 -20.41 -33.95
N VAL A 13 23.79 -20.23 -33.55
CA VAL A 13 23.38 -19.24 -32.54
C VAL A 13 24.05 -19.59 -31.20
N ARG A 14 24.92 -18.70 -30.68
CA ARG A 14 25.68 -18.87 -29.41
C ARG A 14 24.83 -18.70 -28.14
N CYS A 15 23.64 -18.12 -28.27
CA CYS A 15 22.66 -17.94 -27.20
C CYS A 15 21.36 -18.66 -27.60
N GLY A 16 20.84 -19.50 -26.72
CA GLY A 16 19.61 -20.25 -26.96
C GLY A 16 19.16 -20.95 -25.70
N LEU A 17 17.99 -21.59 -25.76
CA LEU A 17 17.50 -22.42 -24.66
C LEU A 17 18.54 -23.52 -24.35
N ALA A 18 18.77 -23.81 -23.07
CA ALA A 18 19.76 -24.80 -22.65
C ALA A 18 19.58 -26.16 -23.35
N GLY A 19 18.33 -26.62 -23.50
CA GLY A 19 18.02 -27.85 -24.23
C GLY A 19 18.40 -27.80 -25.73
N THR A 20 18.24 -26.65 -26.38
CA THR A 20 18.63 -26.46 -27.79
C THR A 20 20.15 -26.42 -27.94
N LEU A 21 20.88 -25.81 -26.99
CA LEU A 21 22.34 -25.80 -26.98
C LEU A 21 22.92 -27.20 -26.73
N ALA A 22 22.31 -27.97 -25.82
CA ALA A 22 22.69 -29.35 -25.56
C ALA A 22 22.46 -30.27 -26.78
N MET A 23 21.31 -30.15 -27.45
CA MET A 23 21.03 -30.90 -28.69
C MET A 23 22.01 -30.55 -29.83
N ARG A 24 22.61 -29.36 -29.80
CA ARG A 24 23.63 -28.92 -30.76
C ARG A 24 25.05 -29.33 -30.39
N GLY A 25 25.23 -30.10 -29.32
CA GLY A 25 26.52 -30.63 -28.90
C GLY A 25 27.31 -29.71 -27.97
N CYS A 26 26.71 -28.65 -27.40
CA CYS A 26 27.37 -27.94 -26.29
C CYS A 26 27.30 -28.79 -25.02
N GLY A 27 28.47 -29.14 -24.48
CA GLY A 27 28.57 -29.87 -23.21
C GLY A 27 27.92 -29.08 -22.06
N PRO A 28 27.22 -29.74 -21.12
CA PRO A 28 26.50 -29.08 -20.03
C PRO A 28 27.40 -28.19 -19.17
N GLU A 29 28.67 -28.53 -19.02
CA GLU A 29 29.71 -27.76 -18.32
C GLU A 29 30.06 -26.42 -18.99
N PHE A 30 29.70 -26.24 -20.26
CA PHE A 30 29.90 -25.01 -21.02
C PHE A 30 28.61 -24.18 -21.15
N ILE A 31 27.47 -24.69 -20.66
CA ILE A 31 26.19 -23.99 -20.69
C ILE A 31 26.06 -23.14 -19.42
N GLU A 32 26.36 -21.85 -19.56
CA GLU A 32 26.08 -20.84 -18.53
C GLU A 32 24.57 -20.56 -18.45
N HIS A 33 23.92 -21.12 -17.43
CA HIS A 33 22.52 -20.89 -17.11
C HIS A 33 22.35 -20.70 -15.59
N PRO A 34 22.58 -19.48 -15.05
CA PRO A 34 22.49 -19.23 -13.62
C PRO A 34 21.08 -19.48 -13.11
N GLU A 35 20.92 -20.41 -12.17
CA GLU A 35 19.63 -20.73 -11.57
C GLU A 35 19.19 -19.67 -10.56
N VAL A 36 17.87 -19.54 -10.42
CA VAL A 36 17.26 -18.71 -9.38
C VAL A 36 17.22 -19.54 -8.10
N THR A 37 17.86 -19.07 -7.03
CA THR A 37 17.92 -19.79 -5.76
C THR A 37 17.25 -19.00 -4.63
N VAL A 38 16.59 -19.73 -3.73
CA VAL A 38 16.00 -19.18 -2.49
C VAL A 38 16.55 -20.01 -1.33
N GLU A 39 17.37 -19.38 -0.50
CA GLU A 39 18.00 -19.98 0.67
C GLU A 39 17.37 -19.40 1.93
N VAL A 40 16.66 -20.23 2.68
CA VAL A 40 16.03 -19.82 3.94
C VAL A 40 16.99 -20.10 5.09
N ASN A 41 17.42 -19.05 5.78
CA ASN A 41 18.26 -19.23 6.95
C ASN A 41 17.37 -19.48 8.19
N ALA A 42 17.23 -20.74 8.57
CA ALA A 42 16.38 -21.16 9.69
C ALA A 42 17.00 -20.89 11.08
N ALA A 43 18.21 -20.34 11.14
CA ALA A 43 19.03 -20.28 12.36
C ALA A 43 18.59 -19.22 13.40
N THR A 44 17.63 -18.36 13.08
CA THR A 44 17.17 -17.30 13.99
C THR A 44 15.67 -17.46 14.26
N GLY A 45 15.36 -18.01 15.44
CA GLY A 45 14.00 -18.17 15.92
C GLY A 45 13.37 -16.83 16.25
N ARG A 46 12.52 -16.35 15.36
CA ARG A 46 11.62 -15.22 15.59
C ARG A 46 10.24 -15.72 15.97
N THR A 47 9.57 -15.00 16.85
CA THR A 47 8.37 -15.50 17.52
C THR A 47 7.09 -15.19 16.75
N GLN A 48 7.08 -14.13 15.95
CA GLN A 48 5.94 -13.62 15.21
C GLN A 48 6.15 -13.67 13.70
N VAL A 49 7.36 -13.46 13.19
CA VAL A 49 7.61 -13.42 11.75
C VAL A 49 8.71 -14.40 11.37
N SER A 50 8.37 -15.37 10.51
CA SER A 50 9.28 -16.43 10.06
C SER A 50 9.22 -16.58 8.55
N PRO A 51 10.35 -16.81 7.85
CA PRO A 51 11.71 -16.85 8.38
C PRO A 51 12.24 -15.45 8.73
N ALA A 52 13.28 -15.41 9.55
CA ALA A 52 13.91 -14.13 9.92
C ALA A 52 14.75 -13.55 8.78
N GLU A 53 15.44 -14.42 8.05
CA GLU A 53 16.34 -14.05 6.96
C GLU A 53 16.20 -15.03 5.78
N VAL A 54 16.15 -14.48 4.58
CA VAL A 54 16.11 -15.22 3.32
C VAL A 54 17.14 -14.63 2.37
N THR A 55 17.92 -15.46 1.70
CA THR A 55 18.80 -15.02 0.61
C THR A 55 18.18 -15.47 -0.71
N VAL A 56 18.03 -14.55 -1.65
CA VAL A 56 17.45 -14.77 -2.96
C VAL A 56 18.47 -14.39 -4.01
N THR A 57 18.81 -15.34 -4.88
CA THR A 57 19.67 -15.09 -6.05
C THR A 57 18.80 -15.05 -7.30
N VAL A 58 18.79 -13.92 -8.01
CA VAL A 58 17.97 -13.70 -9.21
C VAL A 58 18.82 -13.19 -10.36
N ARG A 59 18.44 -13.55 -11.59
CA ARG A 59 18.99 -13.01 -12.84
C ARG A 59 18.02 -12.02 -13.48
N PRO A 60 18.46 -11.14 -14.39
CA PRO A 60 17.55 -10.23 -15.10
C PRO A 60 16.41 -10.97 -15.79
N GLY A 61 15.19 -10.45 -15.67
CA GLY A 61 13.96 -11.03 -16.21
C GLY A 61 13.42 -12.25 -15.46
N SER A 62 13.99 -12.62 -14.31
CA SER A 62 13.51 -13.76 -13.50
C SER A 62 12.84 -13.30 -12.20
N GLU A 63 11.93 -14.14 -11.67
CA GLU A 63 11.27 -13.95 -10.37
C GLU A 63 11.57 -15.10 -9.40
N ALA A 64 11.68 -14.77 -8.12
CA ALA A 64 11.73 -15.70 -7.01
C ALA A 64 10.56 -15.44 -6.05
N ARG A 65 10.05 -16.48 -5.39
CA ARG A 65 8.93 -16.36 -4.44
C ARG A 65 9.37 -16.74 -3.04
N VAL A 66 9.09 -15.87 -2.08
CA VAL A 66 9.42 -16.05 -0.66
C VAL A 66 8.13 -16.08 0.15
N THR A 67 7.94 -17.13 0.94
CA THR A 67 6.79 -17.23 1.84
C THR A 67 7.17 -16.71 3.23
N VAL A 68 6.44 -15.70 3.70
CA VAL A 68 6.57 -15.13 5.04
C VAL A 68 5.37 -15.54 5.88
N ALA A 69 5.62 -16.29 6.95
CA ALA A 69 4.64 -16.68 7.95
C ALA A 69 4.59 -15.65 9.08
N VAL A 70 3.39 -15.17 9.38
CA VAL A 70 3.12 -14.23 10.47
C VAL A 70 2.22 -14.92 11.49
N ARG A 71 2.69 -14.97 12.74
CA ARG A 71 2.01 -15.51 13.91
C ARG A 71 1.65 -14.37 14.85
N GLN A 72 0.38 -14.32 15.22
CA GLN A 72 -0.14 -13.37 16.19
C GLN A 72 0.25 -13.76 17.63
N LEU A 73 0.71 -12.81 18.44
CA LEU A 73 0.89 -13.01 19.90
C LEU A 73 -0.43 -12.78 20.63
N GLU A 74 -0.69 -13.56 21.68
CA GLU A 74 -1.92 -13.46 22.47
C GLU A 74 -2.04 -12.15 23.26
N ARG A 75 -0.93 -11.50 23.62
CA ARG A 75 -0.88 -10.27 24.43
C ARG A 75 0.21 -9.33 23.92
N TYR A 76 -0.04 -8.67 22.79
CA TYR A 76 0.89 -7.70 22.20
C TYR A 76 0.88 -6.37 22.98
N PRO A 77 2.01 -5.65 23.12
CA PRO A 77 2.03 -4.34 23.77
C PRO A 77 1.16 -3.31 23.04
N VAL A 78 0.48 -2.45 23.78
CA VAL A 78 -0.48 -1.47 23.24
C VAL A 78 -0.20 -0.10 23.81
N ASP A 79 -0.17 0.89 22.93
CA ASP A 79 -0.17 2.30 23.27
C ASP A 79 -1.52 2.88 22.82
N LEU A 80 -2.29 3.42 23.75
CA LEU A 80 -3.57 4.07 23.48
C LEU A 80 -3.51 5.53 23.90
N TYR A 81 -3.55 6.43 22.93
CA TYR A 81 -3.55 7.87 23.16
C TYR A 81 -4.95 8.44 23.03
N TYR A 82 -5.47 9.03 24.10
CA TYR A 82 -6.75 9.73 24.09
C TYR A 82 -6.52 11.16 23.63
N LEU A 83 -7.11 11.51 22.48
CA LEU A 83 -7.10 12.86 21.95
C LEU A 83 -8.52 13.42 22.00
N VAL A 84 -8.75 14.32 22.93
CA VAL A 84 -10.10 14.67 23.37
C VAL A 84 -10.40 16.14 23.13
N ASP A 85 -11.50 16.39 22.45
CA ASP A 85 -12.12 17.69 22.35
C ASP A 85 -12.59 18.16 23.74
N VAL A 86 -12.13 19.35 24.14
CA VAL A 86 -12.52 19.96 25.41
C VAL A 86 -13.28 21.27 25.20
N SER A 87 -13.92 21.44 24.05
CA SER A 87 -14.91 22.50 23.79
C SER A 87 -16.04 22.49 24.84
N ALA A 88 -16.85 23.55 24.86
CA ALA A 88 -17.90 23.70 25.86
C ALA A 88 -19.02 22.66 25.69
N SER A 89 -19.29 22.21 24.46
CA SER A 89 -20.33 21.21 24.16
C SER A 89 -19.94 19.81 24.67
N MET A 90 -18.65 19.52 24.76
CA MET A 90 -18.11 18.27 25.31
C MET A 90 -18.25 18.12 26.85
N GLN A 91 -18.91 19.03 27.56
CA GLN A 91 -19.02 18.99 29.03
C GLN A 91 -19.58 17.65 29.54
N GLU A 92 -20.68 17.15 28.96
CA GLU A 92 -21.30 15.89 29.37
C GLU A 92 -20.40 14.69 29.02
N ASN A 93 -19.81 14.68 27.83
CA ASN A 93 -18.92 13.63 27.34
C ASN A 93 -17.64 13.57 28.19
N LEU A 94 -17.12 14.70 28.65
CA LEU A 94 -15.99 14.76 29.58
C LEU A 94 -16.33 14.20 30.97
N ASP A 95 -17.55 14.42 31.46
CA ASP A 95 -18.00 13.83 32.71
C ASP A 95 -18.17 12.31 32.59
N GLN A 96 -18.64 11.81 31.45
CA GLN A 96 -18.66 10.39 31.14
C GLN A 96 -17.24 9.82 30.97
N LEU A 97 -16.32 10.55 30.33
CA LEU A 97 -14.93 10.10 30.13
C LEU A 97 -14.21 9.85 31.46
N LYS A 98 -14.53 10.61 32.51
CA LYS A 98 -13.99 10.42 33.88
C LYS A 98 -14.34 9.06 34.49
N THR A 99 -15.39 8.40 33.99
CA THR A 99 -15.80 7.06 34.41
C THR A 99 -15.50 6.02 33.33
N VAL A 100 -16.09 6.17 32.14
CA VAL A 100 -15.99 5.24 31.00
C VAL A 100 -14.57 5.15 30.46
N GLY A 101 -13.81 6.25 30.38
CA GLY A 101 -12.42 6.23 29.91
C GLY A 101 -11.49 5.45 30.84
N VAL A 102 -11.74 5.51 32.15
CA VAL A 102 -11.02 4.71 33.15
C VAL A 102 -11.40 3.24 33.02
N ALA A 103 -12.69 2.94 32.86
CA ALA A 103 -13.19 1.58 32.67
C ALA A 103 -12.67 0.94 31.37
N LEU A 104 -12.65 1.67 30.25
CA LEU A 104 -12.04 1.27 28.99
C LEU A 104 -10.57 0.91 29.18
N SER A 105 -9.83 1.78 29.88
CA SER A 105 -8.40 1.57 30.13
C SER A 105 -8.15 0.33 30.99
N HIS A 106 -9.02 0.02 31.95
CA HIS A 106 -8.97 -1.25 32.68
C HIS A 106 -9.29 -2.46 31.79
N ARG A 107 -10.34 -2.36 30.96
CA ARG A 107 -10.76 -3.44 30.05
C ARG A 107 -9.67 -3.77 29.03
N MET A 108 -9.00 -2.77 28.47
CA MET A 108 -7.87 -2.97 27.55
C MET A 108 -6.70 -3.72 28.21
N GLY A 109 -6.53 -3.60 29.53
CA GLY A 109 -5.55 -4.37 30.30
C GLY A 109 -5.83 -5.88 30.35
N GLU A 110 -7.03 -6.32 30.00
CA GLU A 110 -7.36 -7.74 29.86
C GLU A 110 -6.90 -8.32 28.50
N TYR A 111 -6.78 -7.45 27.48
CA TYR A 111 -6.39 -7.81 26.11
C TYR A 111 -4.90 -7.61 25.83
N SER A 112 -4.23 -6.75 26.61
CA SER A 112 -2.77 -6.56 26.55
C SER A 112 -2.18 -6.55 27.95
N SER A 113 -1.12 -7.34 28.16
CA SER A 113 -0.36 -7.32 29.42
C SER A 113 0.60 -6.13 29.53
N ASP A 114 0.74 -5.31 28.48
CA ASP A 114 1.68 -4.20 28.42
C ASP A 114 1.02 -2.98 27.74
N LEU A 115 0.09 -2.37 28.47
CA LEU A 115 -0.70 -1.21 28.05
C LEU A 115 -0.06 0.08 28.57
N ARG A 116 0.16 1.05 27.67
CA ARG A 116 0.45 2.44 28.02
C ARG A 116 -0.64 3.38 27.52
N LEU A 117 -0.89 4.41 28.31
CA LEU A 117 -1.95 5.37 28.07
C LEU A 117 -1.36 6.77 28.02
N GLY A 118 -1.83 7.56 27.06
CA GLY A 118 -1.51 8.98 26.95
C GLY A 118 -2.77 9.82 26.81
N PHE A 119 -2.63 11.13 27.03
CA PHE A 119 -3.75 12.06 26.94
C PHE A 119 -3.31 13.40 26.34
N GLY A 120 -4.10 13.90 25.39
CA GLY A 120 -4.01 15.25 24.86
C GLY A 120 -5.39 15.88 24.72
N SER A 121 -5.44 17.20 24.75
CA SER A 121 -6.68 17.95 24.54
C SER A 121 -6.53 18.99 23.45
N PHE A 122 -7.63 19.26 22.76
CA PHE A 122 -7.70 20.30 21.72
C PHE A 122 -9.02 21.06 21.82
N VAL A 123 -9.03 22.25 21.24
CA VAL A 123 -10.23 23.06 20.98
C VAL A 123 -10.08 23.55 19.55
N ASP A 124 -9.54 24.75 19.36
CA ASP A 124 -9.23 25.29 18.05
C ASP A 124 -8.12 26.36 18.13
N LYS A 125 -7.67 26.84 16.98
CA LYS A 125 -6.64 27.87 16.86
C LYS A 125 -7.04 29.11 17.67
N PRO A 126 -6.21 29.59 18.62
CA PRO A 126 -6.58 30.70 19.51
C PRO A 126 -6.42 32.07 18.82
N VAL A 127 -7.07 32.24 17.67
CA VAL A 127 -7.09 33.46 16.86
C VAL A 127 -8.50 33.75 16.35
N SER A 128 -8.78 35.01 16.00
CA SER A 128 -10.03 35.38 15.33
C SER A 128 -10.04 34.83 13.90
N PRO A 129 -11.17 34.30 13.37
CA PRO A 129 -12.52 34.33 13.94
C PRO A 129 -12.91 33.13 14.84
N TYR A 130 -12.05 32.12 15.01
CA TYR A 130 -12.36 30.89 15.75
C TYR A 130 -12.64 31.13 17.24
N ILE A 131 -12.01 32.15 17.82
CA ILE A 131 -12.23 32.53 19.22
C ILE A 131 -12.74 33.96 19.37
N ASN A 132 -13.34 34.24 20.52
CA ASN A 132 -13.72 35.60 20.89
C ASN A 132 -12.53 36.36 21.51
N VAL A 133 -12.00 37.33 20.77
CA VAL A 133 -10.85 38.15 21.20
C VAL A 133 -11.23 39.29 22.16
N HIS A 134 -12.48 39.36 22.64
CA HIS A 134 -12.86 40.33 23.66
C HIS A 134 -12.09 40.06 24.98
N PRO A 135 -11.52 41.07 25.66
CA PRO A 135 -10.65 40.86 26.83
C PRO A 135 -11.25 40.02 27.96
N SER A 136 -12.57 40.09 28.16
CA SER A 136 -13.27 39.26 29.17
C SER A 136 -13.33 37.78 28.79
N LYS A 137 -13.30 37.46 27.49
CA LYS A 137 -13.46 36.11 26.93
C LYS A 137 -12.15 35.43 26.61
N ILE A 138 -11.05 36.17 26.42
CA ILE A 138 -9.71 35.59 26.24
C ILE A 138 -9.33 34.69 27.43
N ASN A 139 -9.57 35.16 28.66
CA ASN A 139 -9.21 34.41 29.87
C ASN A 139 -10.30 33.41 30.31
N ASN A 140 -11.55 33.65 29.90
CA ASN A 140 -12.69 32.79 30.22
C ASN A 140 -13.72 32.85 29.06
N PRO A 141 -13.58 32.01 28.03
CA PRO A 141 -14.49 32.00 26.87
C PRO A 141 -15.97 31.83 27.26
N CYS A 142 -16.23 31.18 28.39
CA CYS A 142 -17.55 30.84 28.91
C CYS A 142 -18.13 31.89 29.87
N SER A 143 -17.59 33.12 29.85
CA SER A 143 -17.99 34.20 30.77
C SER A 143 -19.49 34.52 30.72
N ASP A 144 -20.12 34.36 29.56
CA ASP A 144 -21.53 34.70 29.34
C ASP A 144 -22.49 33.76 30.07
N TYR A 145 -22.01 32.56 30.41
CA TYR A 145 -22.78 31.54 31.13
C TYR A 145 -22.45 31.48 32.62
N GLU A 146 -21.67 32.46 33.13
CA GLU A 146 -21.14 32.47 34.51
C GLU A 146 -20.32 31.22 34.88
N VAL A 147 -19.87 30.45 33.88
CA VAL A 147 -19.02 29.28 34.04
C VAL A 147 -17.56 29.69 33.87
N LYS A 148 -16.68 29.14 34.71
CA LYS A 148 -15.23 29.30 34.56
C LYS A 148 -14.67 28.15 33.73
N CYS A 149 -14.27 28.42 32.50
CA CYS A 149 -13.56 27.49 31.63
C CYS A 149 -12.11 27.93 31.41
N ARG A 150 -11.31 27.10 30.74
CA ARG A 150 -9.92 27.43 30.38
C ARG A 150 -9.91 28.36 29.15
N PRO A 151 -8.82 29.13 28.95
CA PRO A 151 -8.60 29.81 27.67
C PRO A 151 -8.60 28.83 26.50
N ALA A 152 -9.02 29.30 25.33
CA ALA A 152 -8.93 28.54 24.09
C ALA A 152 -7.48 28.20 23.76
N HIS A 153 -7.25 27.01 23.20
CA HIS A 153 -5.94 26.53 22.78
C HIS A 153 -6.10 25.56 21.61
N GLY A 154 -5.10 25.51 20.72
CA GLY A 154 -5.09 24.59 19.58
C GLY A 154 -4.94 23.15 20.05
N PHE A 155 -3.72 22.74 20.40
CA PHE A 155 -3.43 21.40 20.93
C PHE A 155 -2.49 21.46 22.13
N HIS A 156 -2.87 20.76 23.21
CA HIS A 156 -2.05 20.54 24.39
C HIS A 156 -1.83 19.05 24.60
N HIS A 157 -0.58 18.63 24.62
CA HIS A 157 -0.19 17.35 25.18
C HIS A 157 -0.24 17.44 26.72
N VAL A 158 -0.92 16.51 27.38
CA VAL A 158 -1.13 16.60 28.84
C VAL A 158 -0.42 15.48 29.58
N LEU A 159 -0.42 14.28 29.02
CA LEU A 159 0.19 13.09 29.62
C LEU A 159 0.88 12.25 28.56
N SER A 160 2.20 12.14 28.70
CA SER A 160 3.03 11.21 27.93
C SER A 160 2.69 9.77 28.25
N MET A 161 2.96 8.86 27.30
CA MET A 161 2.65 7.44 27.43
C MET A 161 3.17 6.85 28.73
N THR A 162 2.25 6.41 29.59
CA THR A 162 2.57 5.87 30.91
C THR A 162 1.79 4.59 31.19
N ALA A 163 2.41 3.67 31.94
CA ALA A 163 1.72 2.51 32.50
C ALA A 163 1.01 2.84 33.84
N ASN A 164 1.20 4.06 34.37
CA ASN A 164 0.63 4.46 35.65
C ASN A 164 -0.85 4.86 35.53
N MET A 165 -1.75 3.88 35.74
CA MET A 165 -3.20 4.09 35.68
C MET A 165 -3.70 5.16 36.67
N SER A 166 -3.07 5.29 37.84
CA SER A 166 -3.46 6.30 38.83
C SER A 166 -3.16 7.72 38.33
N GLU A 167 -2.03 7.89 37.63
CA GLU A 167 -1.69 9.16 37.01
C GLU A 167 -2.64 9.51 35.87
N PHE A 168 -2.92 8.56 34.98
CA PHE A 168 -3.90 8.72 33.90
C PHE A 168 -5.28 9.12 34.44
N THR A 169 -5.77 8.39 35.45
CA THR A 169 -7.05 8.69 36.12
C THR A 169 -7.06 10.09 36.74
N ARG A 170 -5.94 10.50 37.37
CA ARG A 170 -5.79 11.85 37.94
C ARG A 170 -5.85 12.93 36.86
N VAL A 171 -5.23 12.70 35.70
CA VAL A 171 -5.22 13.65 34.58
C VAL A 171 -6.61 13.81 33.99
N ILE A 172 -7.31 12.71 33.68
CA ILE A 172 -8.69 12.76 33.13
C ILE A 172 -9.63 13.49 34.10
N LYS A 173 -9.59 13.16 35.39
CA LYS A 173 -10.46 13.81 36.39
C LYS A 173 -10.24 15.31 36.56
N ARG A 174 -9.08 15.83 36.14
CA ARG A 174 -8.73 17.26 36.24
C ARG A 174 -8.97 18.05 34.95
N GLN A 175 -9.45 17.39 33.89
CA GLN A 175 -9.80 18.09 32.67
C GLN A 175 -10.99 19.01 32.91
N ARG A 176 -10.95 20.15 32.23
CA ARG A 176 -11.95 21.20 32.30
C ARG A 176 -12.20 21.66 30.87
N ILE A 177 -13.46 22.00 30.60
CA ILE A 177 -13.84 22.60 29.33
C ILE A 177 -13.10 23.91 29.07
N SER A 178 -13.06 24.26 27.80
CA SER A 178 -12.66 25.53 27.22
C SER A 178 -13.82 26.00 26.31
N GLY A 179 -13.58 26.95 25.41
CA GLY A 179 -14.58 27.35 24.44
C GLY A 179 -13.99 28.12 23.27
N ASN A 180 -14.63 27.93 22.12
CA ASN A 180 -14.45 28.60 20.83
C ASN A 180 -15.75 29.36 20.46
N MET A 181 -15.79 29.94 19.26
CA MET A 181 -16.93 30.72 18.75
C MET A 181 -17.67 30.04 17.62
N ASP A 182 -16.95 29.41 16.69
CA ASP A 182 -17.53 28.67 15.58
C ASP A 182 -17.71 27.19 15.92
N THR A 183 -18.17 26.41 14.95
CA THR A 183 -18.60 25.02 15.17
C THR A 183 -17.51 24.00 14.87
N PRO A 184 -16.75 24.08 13.76
CA PRO A 184 -15.66 23.14 13.53
C PRO A 184 -14.51 23.38 14.51
N GLU A 185 -13.77 22.32 14.81
CA GLU A 185 -12.68 22.33 15.79
C GLU A 185 -11.33 21.99 15.16
N GLY A 186 -10.25 22.27 15.89
CA GLY A 186 -8.86 22.01 15.49
C GLY A 186 -8.40 20.55 15.62
N GLY A 187 -9.30 19.57 15.50
CA GLY A 187 -9.01 18.16 15.77
C GLY A 187 -7.88 17.57 14.90
N LEU A 188 -7.81 17.94 13.61
CA LEU A 188 -6.80 17.41 12.70
C LEU A 188 -5.38 17.95 12.99
N ASP A 189 -5.25 19.19 13.47
CA ASP A 189 -3.97 19.73 13.96
C ASP A 189 -3.45 18.87 15.11
N ALA A 190 -4.33 18.57 16.06
CA ALA A 190 -4.01 17.78 17.23
C ALA A 190 -3.65 16.34 16.88
N MET A 191 -4.37 15.72 15.94
CA MET A 191 -4.05 14.37 15.44
C MET A 191 -2.67 14.33 14.80
N LEU A 192 -2.37 15.31 13.94
CA LEU A 192 -1.09 15.34 13.25
C LEU A 192 0.06 15.56 14.23
N GLN A 193 -0.04 16.52 15.16
CA GLN A 193 1.00 16.75 16.17
C GLN A 193 1.19 15.52 17.08
N ALA A 194 0.11 14.87 17.51
CA ALA A 194 0.21 13.62 18.27
C ALA A 194 0.87 12.48 17.47
N THR A 195 0.77 12.52 16.14
CA THR A 195 1.36 11.54 15.23
C THR A 195 2.84 11.79 14.98
N VAL A 196 3.25 13.03 14.72
CA VAL A 196 4.65 13.33 14.33
C VAL A 196 5.57 13.58 15.52
N CYS A 197 5.04 14.02 16.67
CA CYS A 197 5.81 14.25 17.89
C CYS A 197 6.06 12.95 18.68
N GLN A 198 6.70 11.98 18.04
CA GLN A 198 6.91 10.62 18.54
C GLN A 198 7.52 10.57 19.94
N ASP A 199 8.62 11.29 20.17
CA ASP A 199 9.37 11.28 21.43
C ASP A 199 8.65 12.03 22.56
N VAL A 200 7.93 13.11 22.23
CA VAL A 200 7.19 13.92 23.22
C VAL A 200 5.96 13.16 23.72
N VAL A 201 5.21 12.55 22.80
CA VAL A 201 4.06 11.71 23.16
C VAL A 201 4.52 10.42 23.84
N GLY A 202 5.63 9.84 23.37
CA GLY A 202 6.24 8.64 23.95
C GLY A 202 5.77 7.33 23.30
N TRP A 203 5.48 7.34 21.99
CA TRP A 203 5.08 6.14 21.25
C TRP A 203 6.19 5.09 21.21
N ARG A 204 5.90 3.87 21.67
CA ARG A 204 6.84 2.74 21.56
C ARG A 204 6.87 2.21 20.13
N ARG A 205 8.05 1.78 19.67
CA ARG A 205 8.22 1.29 18.29
C ARG A 205 7.64 -0.11 18.11
N GLU A 206 7.68 -0.88 19.18
CA GLU A 206 7.26 -2.27 19.27
C GLU A 206 5.81 -2.46 19.73
N ALA A 207 5.12 -1.39 20.14
CA ALA A 207 3.73 -1.47 20.55
C ALA A 207 2.79 -1.16 19.40
N LYS A 208 1.57 -1.68 19.50
CA LYS A 208 0.49 -1.25 18.62
C LYS A 208 0.00 0.13 19.04
N ARG A 209 -0.02 1.07 18.10
CA ARG A 209 -0.30 2.48 18.35
C ARG A 209 -1.74 2.81 17.96
N LEU A 210 -2.57 3.11 18.94
CA LEU A 210 -3.97 3.50 18.76
C LEU A 210 -4.15 4.97 19.15
N LEU A 211 -4.65 5.78 18.23
CA LEU A 211 -4.99 7.18 18.46
C LEU A 211 -6.51 7.33 18.49
N LEU A 212 -7.09 7.54 19.67
CA LEU A 212 -8.53 7.70 19.86
C LEU A 212 -8.91 9.19 19.85
N LEU A 213 -9.46 9.66 18.75
CA LEU A 213 -10.06 11.00 18.65
C LEU A 213 -11.47 10.96 19.24
N MET A 214 -11.79 11.88 20.16
CA MET A 214 -13.13 12.03 20.75
C MET A 214 -13.63 13.45 20.54
N THR A 215 -14.74 13.64 19.84
CA THR A 215 -15.34 14.96 19.57
C THR A 215 -16.82 14.83 19.22
N ASP A 216 -17.60 15.88 19.45
CA ASP A 216 -19.00 16.03 19.08
C ASP A 216 -19.22 17.01 17.91
N GLN A 217 -18.13 17.58 17.37
CA GLN A 217 -18.15 18.54 16.26
C GLN A 217 -17.30 18.10 15.06
N PRO A 218 -17.52 18.68 13.86
CA PRO A 218 -16.62 18.51 12.73
C PRO A 218 -15.23 19.09 13.01
N SER A 219 -14.24 18.70 12.23
CA SER A 219 -12.91 19.35 12.28
C SER A 219 -12.70 20.30 11.11
N HIS A 220 -11.98 21.39 11.34
CA HIS A 220 -11.47 22.25 10.28
C HIS A 220 -10.56 21.50 9.31
N LEU A 221 -10.60 21.89 8.05
CA LEU A 221 -9.79 21.33 6.98
C LEU A 221 -8.73 22.33 6.53
N ALA A 222 -7.70 21.84 5.84
CA ALA A 222 -6.73 22.72 5.18
C ALA A 222 -7.45 23.77 4.31
N LEU A 223 -6.90 24.99 4.29
CA LEU A 223 -7.43 26.22 3.70
C LEU A 223 -8.46 26.98 4.55
N ASP A 224 -9.05 26.37 5.58
CA ASP A 224 -9.94 27.09 6.51
C ASP A 224 -9.17 28.18 7.28
N GLY A 225 -7.88 27.96 7.56
CA GLY A 225 -6.96 28.91 8.20
C GLY A 225 -6.91 30.28 7.51
N ARG A 226 -7.22 30.33 6.22
CA ARG A 226 -7.24 31.56 5.43
C ARG A 226 -8.20 32.61 6.01
N LEU A 227 -9.29 32.18 6.64
CA LEU A 227 -10.25 33.09 7.30
C LEU A 227 -9.65 33.81 8.50
N ALA A 228 -8.70 33.18 9.20
CA ALA A 228 -7.93 33.78 10.28
C ALA A 228 -6.65 34.50 9.81
N GLY A 229 -6.44 34.64 8.50
CA GLY A 229 -5.21 35.20 7.94
C GLY A 229 -4.01 34.25 7.98
N ILE A 230 -4.23 32.97 8.28
CA ILE A 230 -3.20 31.95 8.27
C ILE A 230 -3.14 31.34 6.87
N VAL A 231 -2.05 31.62 6.15
CA VAL A 231 -1.88 31.20 4.74
C VAL A 231 -0.65 30.32 4.52
N ARG A 232 0.09 30.02 5.60
CA ARG A 232 1.23 29.12 5.55
C ARG A 232 0.69 27.68 5.65
N PRO A 233 0.88 26.82 4.64
CA PRO A 233 0.46 25.42 4.72
C PRO A 233 1.14 24.69 5.87
N HIS A 234 0.47 23.68 6.42
CA HIS A 234 1.05 22.81 7.42
C HIS A 234 2.26 22.04 6.85
N ASP A 235 3.38 21.98 7.55
CA ASP A 235 4.63 21.37 7.05
C ASP A 235 4.78 19.87 7.35
N GLY A 236 4.00 19.35 8.30
CA GLY A 236 3.97 17.93 8.65
C GLY A 236 5.03 17.53 9.66
N LEU A 237 5.60 18.51 10.36
CA LEU A 237 6.64 18.34 11.36
C LEU A 237 6.09 18.57 12.77
N CYS A 238 6.86 18.12 13.76
CA CYS A 238 6.53 18.33 15.17
C CYS A 238 6.91 19.76 15.61
N HIS A 239 5.93 20.48 16.16
CA HIS A 239 6.08 21.84 16.69
C HIS A 239 5.52 21.92 18.11
N MET A 240 5.90 20.96 18.96
CA MET A 240 5.55 20.98 20.38
C MET A 240 6.68 21.53 21.23
N GLU A 241 6.39 22.60 21.97
CA GLU A 241 7.27 23.12 23.02
C GLU A 241 6.49 23.19 24.33
N ASN A 242 7.10 22.73 25.43
CA ASN A 242 6.45 22.66 26.74
C ASN A 242 5.05 22.00 26.70
N ASN A 243 4.91 20.97 25.86
CA ASN A 243 3.68 20.22 25.62
C ASN A 243 2.53 21.04 24.96
N VAL A 244 2.85 22.16 24.32
CA VAL A 244 1.89 23.02 23.61
C VAL A 244 2.27 23.09 22.13
N TYR A 245 1.29 23.01 21.24
CA TYR A 245 1.50 23.25 19.81
C TYR A 245 1.72 24.74 19.53
N THR A 246 2.96 25.13 19.23
CA THR A 246 3.36 26.54 19.12
C THR A 246 2.94 27.18 17.80
N GLU A 247 2.90 26.40 16.72
CA GLU A 247 2.58 26.90 15.37
C GLU A 247 1.07 26.92 15.06
N SER A 248 0.22 26.68 16.07
CA SER A 248 -1.25 26.69 15.93
C SER A 248 -1.80 27.98 15.30
N THR A 249 -1.15 29.11 15.56
CA THR A 249 -1.57 30.46 15.10
C THR A 249 -0.85 30.93 13.83
N SER A 250 0.10 30.15 13.31
CA SER A 250 0.97 30.53 12.19
C SER A 250 0.92 29.55 11.02
N MET A 251 0.53 28.29 11.25
CA MET A 251 0.31 27.28 10.22
C MET A 251 -1.15 26.91 10.08
N ASP A 252 -1.59 26.68 8.85
CA ASP A 252 -2.93 26.22 8.51
C ASP A 252 -3.16 24.79 9.03
N HIS A 253 -4.42 24.32 8.99
CA HIS A 253 -4.74 22.93 9.30
C HIS A 253 -4.10 21.97 8.29
N PRO A 254 -3.75 20.73 8.69
CA PRO A 254 -3.21 19.76 7.76
C PRO A 254 -4.25 19.30 6.74
N SER A 255 -3.78 18.96 5.55
CA SER A 255 -4.63 18.27 4.58
C SER A 255 -4.87 16.82 4.99
N LEU A 256 -5.99 16.23 4.55
CA LEU A 256 -6.29 14.81 4.81
C LEU A 256 -5.21 13.88 4.26
N GLY A 257 -4.65 14.19 3.08
CA GLY A 257 -3.56 13.41 2.49
C GLY A 257 -2.29 13.44 3.34
N GLN A 258 -1.93 14.62 3.88
CA GLN A 258 -0.78 14.77 4.77
C GLN A 258 -0.98 14.03 6.10
N LEU A 259 -2.19 14.09 6.67
CA LEU A 259 -2.51 13.33 7.88
C LEU A 259 -2.45 11.82 7.62
N ALA A 260 -3.02 11.35 6.52
CA ALA A 260 -2.99 9.94 6.12
C ALA A 260 -1.56 9.43 5.93
N GLU A 261 -0.72 10.19 5.24
CA GLU A 261 0.70 9.90 5.05
C GLU A 261 1.41 9.75 6.41
N LYS A 262 1.25 10.73 7.32
CA LYS A 262 1.94 10.69 8.63
C LYS A 262 1.42 9.59 9.55
N LEU A 263 0.14 9.26 9.51
CA LEU A 263 -0.42 8.12 10.26
C LEU A 263 0.18 6.79 9.76
N LEU A 264 0.30 6.62 8.44
CA LEU A 264 0.89 5.44 7.83
C LEU A 264 2.40 5.32 8.11
N GLU A 265 3.16 6.40 7.88
CA GLU A 265 4.61 6.45 8.15
C GLU A 265 4.94 6.10 9.61
N ASN A 266 4.08 6.53 10.55
CA ASN A 266 4.28 6.31 11.97
C ASN A 266 3.52 5.08 12.50
N HIS A 267 2.90 4.28 11.63
CA HIS A 267 2.15 3.07 11.97
C HIS A 267 1.10 3.29 13.09
N ILE A 268 0.36 4.40 13.01
CA ILE A 268 -0.68 4.75 13.99
C ILE A 268 -2.06 4.46 13.40
N TYR A 269 -2.83 3.64 14.10
CA TYR A 269 -4.24 3.38 13.77
C TYR A 269 -5.10 4.41 14.46
N SER A 270 -5.87 5.18 13.69
CA SER A 270 -6.76 6.19 14.25
C SER A 270 -8.18 5.63 14.45
N LEU A 271 -8.77 5.98 15.59
CA LEU A 271 -10.10 5.59 16.02
C LEU A 271 -10.91 6.86 16.25
N PHE A 272 -12.03 7.02 15.56
CA PHE A 272 -12.86 8.23 15.67
C PHE A 272 -14.09 7.91 16.51
N ALA A 273 -14.13 8.38 17.76
CA ALA A 273 -15.28 8.24 18.66
C ALA A 273 -16.11 9.53 18.64
N VAL A 274 -17.07 9.60 17.71
CA VAL A 274 -17.82 10.82 17.41
C VAL A 274 -19.30 10.71 17.78
N GLU A 275 -19.94 11.85 18.08
CA GLU A 275 -21.38 11.89 18.33
C GLU A 275 -22.19 11.58 17.06
N GLN A 276 -23.38 11.00 17.23
CA GLN A 276 -24.27 10.54 16.16
C GLN A 276 -24.50 11.57 15.05
N GLN A 277 -24.62 12.84 15.40
CA GLN A 277 -24.94 13.91 14.44
C GLN A 277 -23.80 14.15 13.45
N GLN A 278 -22.55 13.89 13.83
CA GLN A 278 -21.38 14.09 12.99
C GLN A 278 -20.94 12.84 12.22
N TYR A 279 -21.66 11.73 12.38
CA TYR A 279 -21.26 10.44 11.82
C TYR A 279 -21.04 10.50 10.31
N GLN A 280 -21.97 11.09 9.56
CA GLN A 280 -21.88 11.16 8.10
C GLN A 280 -20.63 11.92 7.64
N TRP A 281 -20.27 12.98 8.35
CA TRP A 281 -19.10 13.79 8.04
C TRP A 281 -17.80 12.99 8.21
N TYR A 282 -17.67 12.27 9.34
CA TYR A 282 -16.49 11.44 9.60
C TYR A 282 -16.45 10.15 8.78
N GLU A 283 -17.59 9.58 8.40
CA GLU A 283 -17.67 8.40 7.51
C GLU A 283 -17.05 8.68 6.14
N GLU A 284 -17.32 9.85 5.56
CA GLU A 284 -16.71 10.27 4.29
C GLU A 284 -15.22 10.55 4.44
N LEU A 285 -14.81 11.19 5.54
CA LEU A 285 -13.42 11.55 5.81
C LEU A 285 -12.53 10.32 6.02
N ILE A 286 -13.00 9.33 6.79
CA ILE A 286 -12.23 8.13 7.17
C ILE A 286 -11.89 7.25 5.96
N ARG A 287 -12.73 7.25 4.92
CA ARG A 287 -12.43 6.56 3.65
C ARG A 287 -11.16 7.07 2.97
N LEU A 288 -10.75 8.30 3.27
CA LEU A 288 -9.55 8.93 2.73
C LEU A 288 -8.31 8.72 3.62
N ILE A 289 -8.47 8.13 4.81
CA ILE A 289 -7.39 7.89 5.78
C ILE A 289 -7.25 6.38 6.04
N PRO A 290 -6.36 5.68 5.31
CA PRO A 290 -6.19 4.24 5.46
C PRO A 290 -5.84 3.83 6.91
N GLY A 291 -6.39 2.71 7.38
CA GLY A 291 -6.14 2.21 8.73
C GLY A 291 -6.96 2.90 9.84
N SER A 292 -7.96 3.68 9.47
CA SER A 292 -8.85 4.38 10.41
C SER A 292 -10.17 3.63 10.61
N ASN A 293 -10.69 3.62 11.83
CA ASN A 293 -12.01 3.03 12.13
C ASN A 293 -12.92 4.08 12.79
N LEU A 294 -14.20 4.05 12.42
CA LEU A 294 -15.24 4.90 12.99
C LEU A 294 -15.94 4.17 14.15
N LEU A 295 -15.99 4.80 15.31
CA LEU A 295 -16.65 4.30 16.52
C LEU A 295 -17.80 5.23 16.88
N PHE A 296 -18.96 4.64 17.14
CA PHE A 296 -20.14 5.39 17.54
C PHE A 296 -20.14 5.65 19.05
N GLN A 297 -20.45 6.86 19.50
CA GLN A 297 -20.72 7.11 20.93
C GLN A 297 -22.11 6.56 21.35
N THR A 298 -22.27 5.23 21.35
CA THR A 298 -23.37 4.49 21.99
C THR A 298 -22.93 4.16 23.42
N PRO A 299 -23.81 3.67 24.31
CA PRO A 299 -23.44 3.38 25.71
C PRO A 299 -22.28 2.41 25.94
N ASN A 300 -21.63 1.87 24.90
CA ASN A 300 -20.54 0.93 25.03
C ASN A 300 -19.29 1.27 24.17
N LEU A 301 -18.74 2.48 24.39
CA LEU A 301 -17.42 2.90 23.87
C LEU A 301 -16.33 1.85 24.17
N ILE A 302 -16.45 1.15 25.30
CA ILE A 302 -15.50 0.12 25.73
C ILE A 302 -15.43 -1.00 24.70
N ASP A 303 -16.57 -1.62 24.40
CA ASP A 303 -16.61 -2.75 23.47
C ASP A 303 -16.25 -2.32 22.05
N LEU A 304 -16.59 -1.10 21.64
CA LEU A 304 -16.19 -0.59 20.31
C LEU A 304 -14.68 -0.42 20.15
N VAL A 305 -13.98 0.11 21.17
CA VAL A 305 -12.52 0.23 21.11
C VAL A 305 -11.86 -1.15 21.16
N VAL A 306 -12.42 -2.08 21.95
CA VAL A 306 -11.97 -3.47 21.98
C VAL A 306 -12.20 -4.15 20.63
N ASP A 307 -13.34 -3.96 20.00
CA ASP A 307 -13.66 -4.54 18.70
C ASP A 307 -12.74 -3.96 17.63
N ALA A 308 -12.55 -2.64 17.59
CA ALA A 308 -11.61 -2.00 16.67
C ALA A 308 -10.17 -2.47 16.90
N TYR A 309 -9.78 -2.69 18.16
CA TYR A 309 -8.54 -3.37 18.49
C TYR A 309 -8.52 -4.77 17.87
N THR A 310 -9.51 -5.62 18.08
CA THR A 310 -9.54 -6.99 17.53
C THR A 310 -9.57 -7.04 16.00
N VAL A 311 -10.24 -6.11 15.33
CA VAL A 311 -10.29 -6.01 13.86
C VAL A 311 -8.93 -5.58 13.31
N THR A 312 -8.34 -4.52 13.88
CA THR A 312 -6.98 -4.09 13.51
C THR A 312 -5.93 -5.17 13.83
N HIS A 313 -6.23 -6.12 14.72
CA HIS A 313 -5.33 -7.22 15.10
C HIS A 313 -5.17 -8.29 14.02
N THR A 314 -6.02 -8.28 12.98
CA THR A 314 -5.87 -9.17 11.84
C THR A 314 -4.77 -8.66 10.91
N PRO A 315 -3.70 -9.44 10.61
CA PRO A 315 -2.68 -9.02 9.67
C PRO A 315 -3.25 -9.07 8.25
N THR A 316 -3.74 -7.94 7.75
CA THR A 316 -4.27 -7.80 6.40
C THR A 316 -3.26 -7.22 5.41
N GLN A 317 -2.16 -6.63 5.90
CA GLN A 317 -1.21 -5.87 5.09
C GLN A 317 0.24 -5.99 5.59
N THR A 318 1.19 -5.98 4.66
CA THR A 318 2.65 -5.99 4.90
C THR A 318 3.28 -4.76 4.24
N ASP A 319 4.10 -4.02 4.99
CA ASP A 319 4.93 -2.94 4.48
C ASP A 319 6.28 -3.47 4.01
N THR A 320 6.79 -2.89 2.92
CA THR A 320 8.09 -3.22 2.34
C THR A 320 8.94 -1.96 2.26
N HIS A 321 10.16 -2.02 2.84
CA HIS A 321 11.12 -0.92 2.78
C HIS A 321 12.49 -1.43 2.31
N THR A 322 13.13 -0.68 1.42
CA THR A 322 14.49 -0.93 0.91
C THR A 322 15.47 0.03 1.58
N HIS A 323 16.57 -0.49 2.14
CA HIS A 323 17.66 0.34 2.65
C HIS A 323 18.86 0.25 1.70
N THR A 324 18.84 1.04 0.62
CA THR A 324 20.06 1.42 -0.12
C THR A 324 19.89 2.84 -0.67
N HIS A 325 20.77 3.76 -0.26
CA HIS A 325 20.83 5.15 -0.74
C HIS A 325 21.46 5.22 -2.14
N THR A 326 20.91 4.51 -3.11
CA THR A 326 21.35 4.58 -4.52
C THR A 326 20.18 4.13 -5.38
N HIS A 327 19.85 4.89 -6.43
CA HIS A 327 18.78 4.61 -7.38
C HIS A 327 18.81 3.16 -7.91
N THR A 328 18.11 2.22 -7.27
CA THR A 328 17.94 0.84 -7.79
C THR A 328 16.75 0.80 -8.74
N SER A 329 16.93 1.37 -9.93
CA SER A 329 16.00 1.34 -11.06
C SER A 329 15.93 -0.06 -11.71
N GLY A 330 15.60 -1.10 -10.94
CA GLY A 330 15.68 -2.47 -11.45
C GLY A 330 15.10 -3.60 -10.60
N ILE A 331 14.63 -3.37 -9.37
CA ILE A 331 14.03 -4.45 -8.54
C ILE A 331 12.51 -4.24 -8.51
N GLY A 332 11.77 -5.21 -9.05
CA GLY A 332 10.31 -5.26 -9.01
C GLY A 332 9.85 -6.20 -7.90
N MET A 333 8.92 -5.75 -7.06
CA MET A 333 8.42 -6.54 -5.94
C MET A 333 6.90 -6.56 -5.94
N LEU A 334 6.32 -7.76 -5.97
CA LEU A 334 4.87 -7.95 -6.01
C LEU A 334 4.43 -8.80 -4.82
N LEU A 335 3.57 -8.23 -3.97
CA LEU A 335 2.94 -8.95 -2.87
C LEU A 335 1.72 -9.71 -3.41
N CYS A 336 1.82 -11.03 -3.54
CA CYS A 336 0.70 -11.88 -3.90
C CYS A 336 0.10 -12.54 -2.65
N GLY A 337 -0.78 -11.81 -1.96
CA GLY A 337 -1.75 -12.46 -1.07
C GLY A 337 -2.77 -13.24 -1.89
N ARG A 338 -3.05 -14.51 -1.55
CA ARG A 338 -4.26 -15.17 -2.07
C ARG A 338 -5.45 -14.32 -1.64
N ARG A 339 -6.11 -13.66 -2.59
CA ARG A 339 -7.46 -13.10 -2.40
C ARG A 339 -8.40 -14.27 -2.14
N GLY A 340 -8.68 -14.50 -0.87
CA GLY A 340 -9.59 -15.53 -0.42
C GLY A 340 -10.05 -15.21 0.98
N GLY A 341 -11.13 -14.42 1.07
CA GLY A 341 -11.90 -14.20 2.30
C GLY A 341 -11.25 -13.23 3.28
N TRP A 342 -11.93 -12.10 3.50
CA TRP A 342 -11.87 -11.43 4.79
C TRP A 342 -12.32 -12.46 5.83
N VAL A 343 -11.38 -13.02 6.58
CA VAL A 343 -11.70 -13.95 7.66
C VAL A 343 -12.14 -13.10 8.84
N TRP A 344 -13.44 -12.80 8.90
CA TRP A 344 -14.07 -12.40 10.16
C TRP A 344 -13.98 -13.59 11.11
N HIS A 345 -13.46 -13.36 12.31
CA HIS A 345 -13.18 -14.38 13.33
C HIS A 345 -12.05 -15.36 12.98
N VAL A 346 -10.83 -14.83 12.96
CA VAL A 346 -9.65 -15.66 13.13
C VAL A 346 -9.53 -16.05 14.60
N ASN A 347 -9.63 -17.34 14.91
CA ASN A 347 -9.40 -17.84 16.27
C ASN A 347 -7.98 -17.46 16.75
N ARG A 348 -7.89 -17.08 18.03
CA ARG A 348 -6.64 -16.77 18.74
C ARG A 348 -5.65 -17.93 18.51
N SER A 349 -4.54 -17.68 17.78
CA SER A 349 -3.40 -18.58 17.47
C SER A 349 -3.14 -18.97 16.00
N THR A 350 -3.91 -18.52 15.01
CA THR A 350 -3.60 -18.92 13.61
C THR A 350 -2.38 -18.19 13.03
N GLN A 351 -1.65 -18.90 12.16
CA GLN A 351 -0.57 -18.35 11.33
C GLN A 351 -1.10 -17.98 9.95
N VAL A 352 -0.76 -16.78 9.49
CA VAL A 352 -1.07 -16.29 8.14
C VAL A 352 0.20 -16.32 7.28
N TYR A 353 0.07 -16.65 6.00
CA TYR A 353 1.20 -16.77 5.08
C TYR A 353 1.08 -15.75 3.95
N PHE A 354 2.13 -14.97 3.73
CA PHE A 354 2.26 -14.01 2.64
C PHE A 354 3.24 -14.54 1.61
N ASN A 355 2.86 -14.54 0.34
CA ASN A 355 3.76 -14.93 -0.75
C ASN A 355 4.28 -13.69 -1.45
N VAL A 356 5.59 -13.47 -1.32
CA VAL A 356 6.28 -12.27 -1.77
C VAL A 356 7.09 -12.62 -3.01
N ALA A 357 6.75 -12.03 -4.16
CA ALA A 357 7.52 -12.19 -5.39
C ALA A 357 8.59 -11.09 -5.49
N ILE A 358 9.82 -11.50 -5.77
CA ILE A 358 10.99 -10.62 -5.91
C ILE A 358 11.59 -10.89 -7.29
N GLY A 359 11.57 -9.88 -8.14
CA GLY A 359 12.11 -9.94 -9.50
C GLY A 359 13.19 -8.91 -9.75
N LEU A 360 14.09 -9.23 -10.68
CA LEU A 360 15.13 -8.32 -11.16
C LEU A 360 14.85 -7.96 -12.62
N ARG A 361 14.65 -6.68 -12.92
CA ARG A 361 14.36 -6.15 -14.26
C ARG A 361 15.62 -5.92 -15.08
N SER A 362 16.63 -5.31 -14.45
CA SER A 362 17.93 -4.99 -15.05
C SER A 362 19.05 -5.17 -14.02
N CYS A 363 20.27 -5.35 -14.49
CA CYS A 363 21.44 -5.42 -13.63
C CYS A 363 21.76 -4.04 -13.04
N PRO A 364 22.16 -3.94 -11.76
CA PRO A 364 22.69 -2.70 -11.18
C PRO A 364 23.99 -2.29 -11.90
N ASP A 365 24.18 -0.99 -12.12
CA ASP A 365 25.34 -0.45 -12.85
C ASP A 365 26.66 -0.53 -12.04
N ASP A 366 26.59 -0.54 -10.70
CA ASP A 366 27.74 -0.32 -9.79
C ASP A 366 27.92 -1.36 -8.64
N GLY A 367 27.37 -2.57 -8.75
CA GLY A 367 27.49 -3.59 -7.69
C GLY A 367 28.57 -4.64 -7.99
N ASP A 368 29.50 -4.86 -7.05
CA ASP A 368 30.24 -6.13 -6.98
C ASP A 368 29.22 -7.28 -6.83
N GLU A 369 29.49 -8.47 -7.41
CA GLU A 369 28.56 -9.62 -7.36
C GLU A 369 28.19 -10.07 -5.93
N ASP A 370 28.95 -9.62 -4.92
CA ASP A 370 28.75 -9.91 -3.50
C ASP A 370 27.87 -8.89 -2.76
N ASP A 371 27.56 -7.73 -3.36
CA ASP A 371 26.73 -6.69 -2.73
C ASP A 371 25.25 -7.07 -2.84
N ALA A 372 24.72 -7.60 -1.73
CA ALA A 372 23.31 -7.95 -1.61
C ALA A 372 22.45 -6.72 -1.26
N VAL A 373 21.39 -6.48 -2.04
CA VAL A 373 20.39 -5.46 -1.68
C VAL A 373 19.51 -6.00 -0.56
N LEU A 374 19.38 -5.24 0.53
CA LEU A 374 18.56 -5.61 1.68
C LEU A 374 17.13 -5.08 1.53
N VAL A 375 16.17 -6.00 1.54
CA VAL A 375 14.74 -5.72 1.52
C VAL A 375 14.12 -6.18 2.83
N PHE A 376 13.36 -5.31 3.49
CA PHE A 376 12.67 -5.64 4.74
C PHE A 376 11.18 -5.84 4.46
N VAL A 377 10.66 -7.03 4.79
CA VAL A 377 9.23 -7.35 4.74
C VAL A 377 8.69 -7.35 6.17
N ARG A 378 7.91 -6.31 6.52
CA ARG A 378 7.39 -6.11 7.87
C ARG A 378 5.86 -6.12 7.85
N PRO A 379 5.19 -6.99 8.61
CA PRO A 379 3.74 -6.85 8.83
C PRO A 379 3.44 -5.54 9.57
N VAL A 380 2.42 -4.80 9.11
CA VAL A 380 2.09 -3.50 9.72
C VAL A 380 1.71 -3.70 11.20
N GLY A 381 2.35 -2.95 12.10
CA GLY A 381 2.14 -3.05 13.54
C GLY A 381 2.94 -4.15 14.27
N TYR A 382 3.87 -4.83 13.59
CA TYR A 382 4.77 -5.83 14.18
C TYR A 382 6.23 -5.32 14.27
N ASN A 383 6.94 -5.69 15.33
CA ASN A 383 8.35 -5.33 15.52
C ASN A 383 9.34 -6.23 14.74
N GLU A 384 8.95 -7.48 14.48
CA GLU A 384 9.74 -8.44 13.71
C GLU A 384 9.49 -8.28 12.19
N SER A 385 10.51 -8.50 11.36
CA SER A 385 10.42 -8.30 9.89
C SER A 385 11.38 -9.20 9.11
N THR A 386 10.91 -9.99 8.16
CA THR A 386 11.78 -10.84 7.33
C THR A 386 12.76 -9.99 6.53
N VAL A 387 14.06 -10.25 6.68
CA VAL A 387 15.10 -9.59 5.89
C VAL A 387 15.37 -10.46 4.67
N VAL A 388 15.18 -9.92 3.47
CA VAL A 388 15.48 -10.59 2.22
C VAL A 388 16.72 -9.98 1.59
N LYS A 389 17.79 -10.78 1.50
CA LYS A 389 19.06 -10.43 0.85
C LYS A 389 18.97 -10.80 -0.62
N VAL A 390 18.89 -9.82 -1.50
CA VAL A 390 18.76 -10.04 -2.94
C VAL A 390 20.14 -9.93 -3.59
N ARG A 391 20.62 -11.03 -4.18
CA ARG A 391 21.86 -11.12 -4.95
C ARG A 391 21.54 -11.17 -6.44
N SER A 392 22.17 -10.30 -7.22
CA SER A 392 22.01 -10.27 -8.68
C SER A 392 23.08 -11.09 -9.38
N ARG A 393 22.68 -12.10 -10.15
CA ARG A 393 23.56 -12.87 -11.05
C ARG A 393 23.51 -12.29 -12.46
N CYS A 394 24.43 -11.38 -12.73
CA CYS A 394 24.47 -10.58 -13.95
C CYS A 394 25.61 -10.93 -14.91
N ARG A 395 26.75 -11.42 -14.39
CA ARG A 395 27.90 -11.78 -15.22
C ARG A 395 27.94 -13.29 -15.46
N CYS A 396 28.28 -13.67 -16.68
CA CYS A 396 28.58 -15.06 -17.04
C CYS A 396 30.04 -15.37 -16.70
N HIS A 397 30.30 -16.58 -16.21
CA HIS A 397 31.66 -17.05 -16.01
C HIS A 397 32.03 -17.93 -17.20
N CYS A 398 33.00 -17.51 -18.03
CA CYS A 398 33.47 -18.36 -19.11
C CYS A 398 35.00 -18.40 -19.20
N GLY A 399 35.55 -19.57 -19.58
CA GLY A 399 36.99 -19.84 -19.67
C GLY A 399 37.70 -20.09 -18.32
N PRO A 400 38.96 -20.58 -18.35
CA PRO A 400 39.76 -20.85 -17.14
C PRO A 400 40.11 -19.58 -16.32
N ASP A 401 40.07 -18.39 -16.93
CA ASP A 401 40.38 -17.09 -16.30
C ASP A 401 39.15 -16.19 -16.05
N ARG A 402 37.91 -16.73 -16.11
CA ARG A 402 36.66 -15.96 -15.92
C ARG A 402 36.47 -14.76 -16.87
N SER A 403 37.11 -14.78 -18.04
CA SER A 403 37.03 -13.72 -19.06
C SER A 403 36.28 -14.21 -20.30
N CYS A 404 35.25 -13.47 -20.70
CA CYS A 404 34.52 -13.72 -21.94
C CYS A 404 35.05 -12.82 -23.06
N HIS A 405 35.80 -13.41 -23.99
CA HIS A 405 36.26 -12.75 -25.20
C HIS A 405 35.11 -12.64 -26.22
N ASP A 406 34.74 -11.41 -26.57
CA ASP A 406 33.91 -11.11 -27.74
C ASP A 406 34.86 -10.99 -28.94
N ASP A 407 34.76 -11.90 -29.92
CA ASP A 407 35.54 -11.92 -31.17
C ASP A 407 35.17 -10.75 -32.11
N THR A 408 35.15 -9.52 -31.59
CA THR A 408 34.85 -8.29 -32.36
C THR A 408 36.08 -7.73 -33.09
N THR A 409 37.28 -8.17 -32.73
CA THR A 409 38.54 -7.57 -33.21
C THR A 409 39.15 -8.26 -34.43
N GLU A 410 38.88 -9.53 -34.71
CA GLU A 410 39.46 -10.20 -35.90
C GLU A 410 38.74 -9.86 -37.20
N GLN A 411 37.44 -9.52 -37.18
CA GLN A 411 36.68 -9.22 -38.41
C GLN A 411 36.78 -7.76 -38.88
N GLN A 412 37.12 -6.81 -38.00
CA GLN A 412 37.41 -5.43 -38.42
C GLN A 412 38.68 -5.32 -39.26
N SER A 413 39.63 -6.26 -39.09
CA SER A 413 40.91 -6.25 -39.82
C SER A 413 40.79 -6.55 -41.33
N LYS A 414 39.68 -7.15 -41.78
CA LYS A 414 39.45 -7.45 -43.21
C LYS A 414 38.77 -6.32 -44.00
N CYS A 415 38.16 -5.33 -43.34
CA CYS A 415 37.47 -4.23 -44.04
C CYS A 415 38.30 -2.94 -44.17
N GLN A 416 39.50 -2.87 -43.59
CA GLN A 416 40.38 -1.70 -43.68
C GLN A 416 41.43 -1.77 -44.79
N ALA A 417 41.53 -2.88 -45.53
CA ALA A 417 42.55 -3.05 -46.55
C ALA A 417 42.29 -2.31 -47.87
N ASP A 418 41.05 -1.88 -48.15
CA ASP A 418 40.68 -1.32 -49.48
C ASP A 418 40.36 0.19 -49.48
N ALA A 419 40.53 0.89 -48.34
CA ALA A 419 40.25 2.33 -48.27
C ALA A 419 41.46 3.23 -48.57
N ALA A 420 42.64 2.66 -48.80
CA ALA A 420 43.91 3.40 -48.87
C ALA A 420 44.51 3.56 -50.27
N ASP A 421 43.84 3.16 -51.36
CA ASP A 421 44.38 3.36 -52.72
C ASP A 421 43.33 3.90 -53.69
N ARG A 422 43.14 5.23 -53.66
CA ARG A 422 42.36 5.98 -54.65
C ARG A 422 43.27 6.69 -55.65
N ASN A 423 44.20 5.96 -56.27
CA ASN A 423 44.88 6.43 -57.47
C ASN A 423 45.29 5.26 -58.37
N HIS A 424 44.36 4.63 -59.09
CA HIS A 424 44.61 4.14 -60.46
C HIS A 424 43.31 3.80 -61.20
N SER A 425 43.23 4.24 -62.45
CA SER A 425 42.19 3.88 -63.40
C SER A 425 42.32 2.43 -63.89
N HIS A 426 41.15 1.83 -64.12
CA HIS A 426 40.82 0.64 -64.93
C HIS A 426 40.59 -0.71 -64.24
N LYS A 427 39.38 -1.20 -64.56
CA LYS A 427 38.93 -2.58 -64.85
C LYS A 427 38.40 -3.42 -63.68
N ASP A 428 37.07 -3.56 -63.71
CA ASP A 428 36.34 -4.82 -63.63
C ASP A 428 37.08 -5.96 -62.93
N THR A 429 36.95 -6.04 -61.62
CA THR A 429 37.00 -7.33 -60.92
C THR A 429 36.08 -7.24 -59.72
N LEU A 430 34.85 -7.76 -59.87
CA LEU A 430 33.99 -8.06 -58.73
C LEU A 430 34.74 -9.03 -57.80
N PRO A 431 34.77 -8.80 -56.48
CA PRO A 431 35.01 -9.89 -55.55
C PRO A 431 33.79 -10.82 -55.60
N SER A 432 34.06 -12.05 -56.02
CA SER A 432 33.26 -13.28 -55.89
C SER A 432 32.14 -13.21 -54.85
N GLU A 433 30.93 -13.53 -55.30
CA GLU A 433 29.68 -13.76 -54.55
C GLU A 433 29.81 -14.81 -53.43
N GLY A 434 30.43 -14.42 -52.31
CA GLY A 434 30.58 -15.21 -51.09
C GLY A 434 29.86 -14.60 -49.88
N GLN A 435 28.55 -14.40 -49.99
CA GLN A 435 27.57 -14.27 -48.88
C GLN A 435 27.91 -13.33 -47.69
N LEU A 436 27.91 -12.01 -47.94
CA LEU A 436 27.62 -11.01 -46.90
C LEU A 436 26.09 -10.79 -46.83
N HIS A 437 25.37 -11.71 -46.20
CA HIS A 437 23.90 -11.61 -46.09
C HIS A 437 23.49 -10.60 -45.02
N CYS A 438 23.19 -9.36 -45.43
CA CYS A 438 22.47 -8.35 -44.65
C CYS A 438 20.94 -8.47 -44.79
N ARG A 439 20.47 -9.64 -45.22
CA ARG A 439 19.05 -9.93 -45.46
C ARG A 439 18.62 -11.13 -44.61
N PRO A 440 17.45 -11.07 -43.95
CA PRO A 440 16.81 -12.27 -43.46
C PRO A 440 16.33 -13.16 -44.62
N ASP A 441 16.35 -14.47 -44.42
CA ASP A 441 15.92 -15.47 -45.41
C ASP A 441 14.48 -15.21 -45.86
N GLY A 442 14.27 -15.02 -47.17
CA GLY A 442 12.97 -14.72 -47.77
C GLY A 442 12.62 -13.23 -47.90
N SER A 443 13.50 -12.31 -47.46
CA SER A 443 13.34 -10.87 -47.69
C SER A 443 14.08 -10.38 -48.94
N GLY A 444 13.46 -9.46 -49.69
CA GLY A 444 14.03 -8.91 -50.92
C GLY A 444 14.96 -7.71 -50.74
N VAL A 445 15.12 -7.20 -49.50
CA VAL A 445 15.74 -5.89 -49.23
C VAL A 445 16.79 -6.01 -48.12
N ASP A 446 17.96 -5.41 -48.34
CA ASP A 446 19.03 -5.31 -47.32
C ASP A 446 18.58 -4.47 -46.13
N CYS A 447 18.91 -4.93 -44.93
CA CYS A 447 18.70 -4.18 -43.69
C CYS A 447 17.27 -3.65 -43.52
N SER A 448 16.28 -4.43 -44.00
CA SER A 448 14.86 -4.07 -43.99
C SER A 448 14.56 -2.71 -44.63
N GLY A 449 15.47 -2.17 -45.45
CA GLY A 449 15.37 -0.82 -46.03
C GLY A 449 15.49 0.33 -45.03
N ARG A 450 15.95 0.06 -43.79
CA ARG A 450 16.08 1.04 -42.70
C ARG A 450 17.53 1.19 -42.21
N GLY A 451 18.48 0.91 -43.09
CA GLY A 451 19.91 0.95 -42.80
C GLY A 451 20.76 0.59 -44.01
N GLU A 452 22.07 0.78 -43.86
CA GLU A 452 23.05 0.44 -44.88
C GLU A 452 23.79 -0.86 -44.52
N CYS A 453 23.97 -1.75 -45.48
CA CYS A 453 24.78 -2.96 -45.31
C CYS A 453 26.25 -2.62 -45.49
N VAL A 454 27.00 -2.60 -44.39
CA VAL A 454 28.44 -2.34 -44.39
C VAL A 454 29.16 -3.59 -43.87
N CYS A 455 29.97 -4.22 -44.73
CA CYS A 455 30.74 -5.40 -44.36
C CYS A 455 29.93 -6.59 -43.80
N GLY A 456 28.70 -6.81 -44.30
CA GLY A 456 27.88 -7.95 -43.91
C GLY A 456 27.09 -7.74 -42.62
N ARG A 457 27.07 -6.49 -42.14
CA ARG A 457 26.30 -6.06 -40.99
C ARG A 457 25.50 -4.82 -41.36
N CYS A 458 24.28 -4.75 -40.85
CA CYS A 458 23.43 -3.59 -41.02
C CYS A 458 23.78 -2.49 -40.04
N VAL A 459 23.95 -1.28 -40.56
CA VAL A 459 24.06 -0.03 -39.79
C VAL A 459 22.72 0.68 -39.89
N CYS A 460 21.97 0.69 -38.80
CA CYS A 460 20.59 1.20 -38.79
C CYS A 460 20.54 2.73 -38.73
N GLU A 461 19.60 3.31 -39.47
CA GLU A 461 19.36 4.74 -39.47
C GLU A 461 18.76 5.19 -38.13
N ARG A 462 19.06 6.43 -37.74
CA ARG A 462 18.44 7.09 -36.58
C ARG A 462 17.40 8.07 -37.08
N HIS A 463 16.20 8.01 -36.49
CA HIS A 463 15.10 8.90 -36.84
C HIS A 463 14.80 9.87 -35.71
N SER A 464 14.12 10.98 -36.00
CA SER A 464 13.71 11.95 -34.97
C SER A 464 12.68 11.40 -33.97
N LEU A 465 12.05 10.26 -34.29
CA LEU A 465 11.01 9.60 -33.49
C LEU A 465 11.58 8.52 -32.56
N GLY A 466 12.82 8.08 -32.79
CA GLY A 466 13.46 7.02 -32.00
C GLY A 466 14.56 6.29 -32.77
N THR A 467 14.96 5.14 -32.27
CA THR A 467 16.10 4.35 -32.76
C THR A 467 15.63 3.09 -33.45
N THR A 468 16.10 2.86 -34.67
CA THR A 468 15.97 1.56 -35.36
C THR A 468 17.17 0.69 -35.00
N TYR A 469 16.93 -0.58 -34.68
CA TYR A 469 17.95 -1.53 -34.22
C TYR A 469 17.64 -2.96 -34.70
N GLY A 470 18.54 -3.90 -34.41
CA GLY A 470 18.44 -5.29 -34.85
C GLY A 470 19.50 -5.69 -35.85
N ARG A 471 19.61 -7.00 -36.10
CA ARG A 471 20.68 -7.54 -36.95
C ARG A 471 20.53 -7.05 -38.40
N TYR A 472 19.30 -6.84 -38.81
CA TYR A 472 18.87 -6.39 -40.12
C TYR A 472 18.04 -5.10 -40.04
N CYS A 473 18.15 -4.31 -38.95
CA CYS A 473 17.35 -3.10 -38.73
C CYS A 473 15.83 -3.34 -38.79
N GLU A 474 15.43 -4.52 -38.30
CA GLU A 474 14.07 -5.03 -38.29
C GLU A 474 13.25 -4.56 -37.08
N MET A 475 13.88 -3.92 -36.09
CA MET A 475 13.22 -3.41 -34.89
C MET A 475 13.31 -1.90 -34.77
N ASP A 476 12.35 -1.33 -34.04
CA ASP A 476 12.38 0.06 -33.62
C ASP A 476 11.68 0.22 -32.26
N ASP A 477 11.90 1.37 -31.63
CA ASP A 477 11.36 1.73 -30.31
C ASP A 477 10.19 2.72 -30.38
N TYR A 478 9.61 2.94 -31.58
CA TYR A 478 8.60 4.00 -31.79
C TYR A 478 7.31 3.54 -32.51
N SER A 479 7.26 2.32 -33.06
CA SER A 479 6.09 1.79 -33.79
C SER A 479 5.07 1.04 -32.91
N CYS A 480 5.14 1.19 -31.59
CA CYS A 480 4.17 0.55 -30.68
C CYS A 480 2.85 1.32 -30.55
N PRO A 481 1.77 0.68 -30.02
CA PRO A 481 0.48 1.34 -29.79
C PRO A 481 0.54 2.56 -28.86
N TYR A 482 -0.26 3.57 -29.17
CA TYR A 482 -0.40 4.79 -28.36
C TYR A 482 -1.70 4.76 -27.56
N HIS A 483 -1.65 5.19 -26.31
CA HIS A 483 -2.83 5.43 -25.47
C HIS A 483 -2.83 6.87 -24.99
N GLN A 484 -3.93 7.60 -25.25
CA GLN A 484 -4.06 9.03 -24.95
C GLN A 484 -2.87 9.88 -25.48
N GLY A 485 -2.38 9.54 -26.67
CA GLY A 485 -1.28 10.26 -27.31
C GLY A 485 0.12 9.95 -26.77
N LYS A 486 0.27 8.98 -25.85
CA LYS A 486 1.58 8.50 -25.35
C LYS A 486 1.87 7.09 -25.86
N LEU A 487 3.09 6.88 -26.36
CA LEU A 487 3.61 5.56 -26.75
C LEU A 487 3.56 4.63 -25.53
N CYS A 488 2.94 3.45 -25.67
CA CYS A 488 2.71 2.51 -24.56
C CYS A 488 2.08 3.16 -23.31
N GLY A 489 1.19 4.15 -23.52
CA GLY A 489 0.52 4.88 -22.44
C GLY A 489 1.47 5.71 -21.55
N GLY A 490 2.74 5.81 -21.92
CA GLY A 490 3.81 6.38 -21.10
C GLY A 490 4.15 5.54 -19.87
N ARG A 491 3.78 4.26 -19.86
CA ARG A 491 3.91 3.30 -18.74
C ARG A 491 4.38 1.94 -19.23
N GLY A 492 5.23 1.95 -20.24
CA GLY A 492 5.73 0.76 -20.91
C GLY A 492 6.85 1.10 -21.88
N VAL A 493 7.66 0.10 -22.20
CA VAL A 493 8.76 0.21 -23.15
C VAL A 493 8.38 -0.49 -24.44
N CYS A 494 8.62 0.16 -25.57
CA CYS A 494 8.39 -0.42 -26.89
C CYS A 494 9.52 -1.38 -27.26
N VAL A 495 9.20 -2.66 -27.44
CA VAL A 495 10.16 -3.70 -27.83
C VAL A 495 9.51 -4.54 -28.92
N HIS A 496 10.15 -4.64 -30.10
CA HIS A 496 9.60 -5.38 -31.24
C HIS A 496 8.16 -4.99 -31.64
N SER A 497 7.84 -3.70 -31.66
CA SER A 497 6.48 -3.21 -31.98
C SER A 497 5.38 -3.64 -31.00
N GLU A 498 5.76 -4.20 -29.85
CA GLU A 498 4.86 -4.54 -28.75
C GLU A 498 5.22 -3.73 -27.50
N CYS A 499 4.19 -3.31 -26.75
CA CYS A 499 4.41 -2.62 -25.50
C CYS A 499 4.66 -3.60 -24.36
N VAL A 500 5.85 -3.53 -23.78
CA VAL A 500 6.17 -4.21 -22.52
C VAL A 500 5.80 -3.28 -21.37
N CYS A 501 4.70 -3.59 -20.69
CA CYS A 501 4.14 -2.72 -19.65
C CYS A 501 4.97 -2.68 -18.36
N GLU A 502 4.89 -1.56 -17.66
CA GLU A 502 5.35 -1.43 -16.28
C GLU A 502 4.44 -2.20 -15.31
N ASP A 503 4.99 -2.53 -14.15
CA ASP A 503 4.26 -3.26 -13.11
C ASP A 503 2.98 -2.52 -12.71
N GLY A 504 1.87 -3.26 -12.65
CA GLY A 504 0.55 -2.70 -12.39
C GLY A 504 -0.21 -2.24 -13.64
N TRP A 505 0.34 -2.40 -14.85
CA TRP A 505 -0.32 -2.07 -16.12
C TRP A 505 -0.35 -3.26 -17.09
N THR A 506 -1.37 -3.31 -17.94
CA THR A 506 -1.62 -4.37 -18.91
C THR A 506 -2.31 -3.83 -20.17
N GLY A 507 -2.57 -4.71 -21.12
CA GLY A 507 -3.13 -4.40 -22.43
C GLY A 507 -2.08 -3.97 -23.46
N GLU A 508 -2.44 -4.03 -24.73
CA GLU A 508 -1.52 -3.81 -25.87
C GLU A 508 -0.86 -2.42 -25.90
N SER A 509 -1.46 -1.44 -25.20
CA SER A 509 -0.95 -0.07 -25.09
C SER A 509 -0.58 0.32 -23.66
N CYS A 510 -0.55 -0.63 -22.72
CA CYS A 510 -0.28 -0.40 -21.29
C CYS A 510 -1.17 0.67 -20.63
N GLY A 511 -2.37 0.88 -21.17
CA GLY A 511 -3.36 1.84 -20.66
C GLY A 511 -4.29 1.27 -19.59
N CYS A 512 -4.23 -0.04 -19.31
CA CYS A 512 -5.16 -0.73 -18.42
C CYS A 512 -4.49 -1.05 -17.09
N PRO A 513 -4.97 -0.53 -15.93
CA PRO A 513 -4.41 -0.92 -14.64
C PRO A 513 -4.79 -2.36 -14.27
N VAL A 514 -3.83 -3.09 -13.69
CA VAL A 514 -4.00 -4.46 -13.17
C VAL A 514 -4.66 -4.44 -11.79
N SER A 515 -4.47 -3.36 -11.03
CA SER A 515 -5.11 -3.20 -9.73
C SER A 515 -6.62 -3.12 -9.87
N THR A 516 -7.33 -3.92 -9.08
CA THR A 516 -8.78 -3.86 -8.99
C THR A 516 -9.25 -3.04 -7.78
N ALA A 517 -8.34 -2.30 -7.13
CA ALA A 517 -8.66 -1.52 -5.93
C ALA A 517 -9.78 -0.50 -6.20
N THR A 518 -9.79 0.11 -7.38
CA THR A 518 -10.82 1.07 -7.80
C THR A 518 -12.20 0.45 -8.08
N CYS A 519 -12.30 -0.88 -8.09
CA CYS A 519 -13.53 -1.65 -8.31
C CYS A 519 -14.00 -2.38 -7.05
N SER A 520 -13.30 -2.24 -5.93
CA SER A 520 -13.61 -2.92 -4.68
C SER A 520 -14.36 -1.97 -3.74
N LEU A 521 -15.49 -2.43 -3.18
CA LEU A 521 -16.11 -1.74 -2.04
C LEU A 521 -15.47 -2.18 -0.71
N ASP A 522 -15.75 -1.41 0.34
CA ASP A 522 -15.31 -1.65 1.73
C ASP A 522 -15.75 -3.02 2.29
N ASN A 523 -16.84 -3.58 1.76
CA ASN A 523 -17.33 -4.93 2.11
C ASN A 523 -16.54 -6.07 1.43
N GLY A 524 -15.51 -5.74 0.63
CA GLY A 524 -14.67 -6.71 -0.06
C GLY A 524 -15.25 -7.29 -1.35
N LEU A 525 -16.46 -6.89 -1.76
CA LEU A 525 -17.09 -7.35 -2.98
C LEU A 525 -16.61 -6.52 -4.17
N LEU A 526 -16.01 -7.20 -5.15
CA LEU A 526 -15.65 -6.61 -6.42
C LEU A 526 -16.92 -6.31 -7.23
N CYS A 527 -17.14 -5.06 -7.63
CA CYS A 527 -18.32 -4.66 -8.41
C CYS A 527 -19.64 -5.16 -7.80
N SER A 528 -19.77 -5.04 -6.48
CA SER A 528 -20.91 -5.52 -5.69
C SER A 528 -21.24 -7.01 -5.87
N GLY A 529 -20.29 -7.81 -6.38
CA GLY A 529 -20.49 -9.22 -6.74
C GLY A 529 -21.36 -9.44 -7.97
N ARG A 530 -21.58 -8.40 -8.79
CA ARG A 530 -22.54 -8.38 -9.90
C ARG A 530 -21.93 -7.86 -11.20
N GLY A 531 -20.61 -7.94 -11.30
CA GLY A 531 -19.87 -7.49 -12.45
C GLY A 531 -18.39 -7.86 -12.35
N ARG A 532 -17.67 -7.50 -13.41
CA ARG A 532 -16.24 -7.73 -13.57
C ARG A 532 -15.49 -6.40 -13.61
N CYS A 533 -14.34 -6.33 -12.94
CA CYS A 533 -13.48 -5.14 -13.00
C CYS A 533 -12.60 -5.21 -14.26
N VAL A 534 -12.82 -4.30 -15.20
CA VAL A 534 -12.06 -4.19 -16.44
C VAL A 534 -11.37 -2.83 -16.45
N CYS A 535 -10.03 -2.84 -16.44
CA CYS A 535 -9.20 -1.62 -16.44
C CYS A 535 -9.57 -0.60 -15.34
N GLY A 536 -9.86 -1.09 -14.14
CA GLY A 536 -10.21 -0.26 -13.00
C GLY A 536 -11.64 0.29 -12.99
N LYS A 537 -12.52 -0.20 -13.89
CA LYS A 537 -13.96 0.12 -13.91
C LYS A 537 -14.81 -1.14 -13.85
N CYS A 538 -15.95 -1.07 -13.17
CA CYS A 538 -16.88 -2.20 -13.12
C CYS A 538 -17.75 -2.26 -14.38
N GLU A 539 -17.79 -3.45 -14.99
CA GLU A 539 -18.69 -3.81 -16.06
C GLU A 539 -19.72 -4.80 -15.49
N CYS A 540 -20.99 -4.40 -15.43
CA CYS A 540 -22.04 -5.16 -14.77
C CYS A 540 -22.50 -6.34 -15.63
N ASP A 541 -22.70 -7.51 -15.00
CA ASP A 541 -23.10 -8.73 -15.71
C ASP A 541 -24.57 -8.68 -16.18
N ASP A 542 -25.40 -7.89 -15.49
CA ASP A 542 -26.83 -7.70 -15.78
C ASP A 542 -27.11 -6.21 -16.05
N TYR A 543 -27.80 -5.93 -17.16
CA TYR A 543 -28.17 -4.58 -17.61
C TYR A 543 -29.10 -3.84 -16.64
N ARG A 544 -29.76 -4.54 -15.72
CA ARG A 544 -30.61 -3.94 -14.67
C ARG A 544 -29.80 -3.35 -13.52
N HIS A 545 -28.53 -3.73 -13.43
CA HIS A 545 -27.59 -3.21 -12.46
C HIS A 545 -26.76 -2.07 -13.08
N SER A 546 -26.58 -1.01 -12.30
CA SER A 546 -25.88 0.21 -12.70
C SER A 546 -25.15 0.81 -11.50
N GLY A 547 -24.45 1.93 -11.69
CA GLY A 547 -23.60 2.53 -10.66
C GLY A 547 -22.13 2.21 -10.87
N THR A 548 -21.26 2.87 -10.11
CA THR A 548 -19.79 2.74 -10.25
C THR A 548 -19.29 1.34 -9.94
N PHE A 549 -20.05 0.59 -9.15
CA PHE A 549 -19.76 -0.76 -8.72
C PHE A 549 -20.94 -1.72 -8.91
N CYS A 550 -21.86 -1.44 -9.85
CA CYS A 550 -23.04 -2.29 -10.11
C CYS A 550 -24.02 -2.45 -8.92
N GLU A 551 -24.00 -1.50 -8.00
CA GLU A 551 -24.75 -1.48 -6.74
C GLU A 551 -26.22 -1.08 -6.92
N LEU A 552 -26.54 -0.29 -7.95
CA LEU A 552 -27.88 0.25 -8.17
C LEU A 552 -28.70 -0.73 -9.00
N CYS A 553 -29.77 -1.28 -8.42
CA CYS A 553 -30.83 -1.94 -9.17
C CYS A 553 -32.20 -1.37 -8.81
N PRO A 554 -32.64 -0.31 -9.50
CA PRO A 554 -33.93 0.34 -9.25
C PRO A 554 -35.12 -0.62 -9.37
N THR A 555 -35.01 -1.65 -10.21
CA THR A 555 -36.06 -2.66 -10.45
C THR A 555 -36.02 -3.84 -9.48
N CYS A 556 -35.03 -3.91 -8.57
CA CYS A 556 -34.87 -4.99 -7.61
C CYS A 556 -35.49 -4.70 -6.23
N LEU A 557 -36.18 -3.56 -6.05
CA LEU A 557 -36.73 -3.16 -4.75
C LEU A 557 -37.93 -4.03 -4.33
N SER A 558 -37.66 -5.08 -3.57
CA SER A 558 -38.57 -5.61 -2.53
C SER A 558 -37.74 -6.10 -1.33
N SER A 559 -37.37 -5.17 -0.44
CA SER A 559 -36.52 -5.42 0.74
C SER A 559 -37.07 -6.51 1.70
N CYS A 560 -38.35 -6.87 1.62
CA CYS A 560 -38.93 -7.95 2.43
C CYS A 560 -38.73 -9.37 1.88
N GLN A 561 -38.56 -9.58 0.56
CA GLN A 561 -38.54 -10.95 0.01
C GLN A 561 -37.22 -11.69 0.26
N SER A 562 -36.08 -10.98 0.28
CA SER A 562 -34.78 -11.60 0.56
C SER A 562 -34.66 -12.10 2.01
N HIS A 563 -35.40 -11.51 2.95
CA HIS A 563 -35.36 -11.86 4.37
C HIS A 563 -36.32 -13.01 4.73
N TRP A 564 -37.38 -13.24 3.94
CA TRP A 564 -38.33 -14.35 4.16
C TRP A 564 -37.68 -15.73 4.09
N MET A 565 -36.66 -15.90 3.24
CA MET A 565 -35.93 -17.17 3.13
C MET A 565 -35.16 -17.53 4.40
N CYS A 566 -34.73 -16.54 5.20
CA CYS A 566 -34.06 -16.77 6.47
C CYS A 566 -35.06 -17.15 7.59
N ILE A 567 -36.28 -16.62 7.54
CA ILE A 567 -37.34 -16.97 8.50
C ILE A 567 -37.75 -18.44 8.34
N ASP A 568 -37.97 -18.89 7.10
CA ASP A 568 -38.34 -20.28 6.80
C ASP A 568 -37.22 -21.27 7.19
N CYS A 569 -35.96 -20.83 7.07
CA CYS A 569 -34.79 -21.60 7.45
C CYS A 569 -34.66 -21.81 8.98
N HIS A 570 -34.99 -20.79 9.78
CA HIS A 570 -34.95 -20.91 11.25
C HIS A 570 -36.21 -21.54 11.86
N LEU A 571 -37.33 -21.58 11.12
CA LEU A 571 -38.57 -22.22 11.55
C LEU A 571 -38.70 -23.68 11.10
N SER A 572 -37.91 -24.13 10.13
CA SER A 572 -37.94 -25.50 9.63
C SER A 572 -37.21 -26.47 10.57
N HIS A 573 -37.96 -27.28 11.30
CA HIS A 573 -37.40 -28.41 12.06
C HIS A 573 -37.08 -29.58 11.13
N GLY A 574 -35.80 -29.95 11.03
CA GLY A 574 -35.35 -31.13 10.28
C GLY A 574 -34.37 -30.89 9.13
N LEU A 575 -33.64 -29.76 9.11
CA LEU A 575 -32.58 -29.51 8.12
C LEU A 575 -31.43 -30.52 8.24
N SER A 576 -30.85 -30.91 7.11
CA SER A 576 -29.61 -31.70 7.08
C SER A 576 -28.41 -30.85 7.55
N GLN A 577 -27.33 -31.49 8.04
CA GLN A 577 -26.17 -30.79 8.62
C GLN A 577 -25.58 -29.71 7.70
N ASN A 578 -25.51 -29.96 6.39
CA ASN A 578 -24.98 -28.98 5.43
C ASN A 578 -25.93 -27.80 5.20
N ALA A 579 -27.25 -28.04 5.20
CA ALA A 579 -28.24 -26.99 5.03
C ALA A 579 -28.35 -26.11 6.29
N ALA A 580 -28.24 -26.70 7.48
CA ALA A 580 -28.18 -25.96 8.74
C ALA A 580 -26.90 -25.11 8.86
N TRP A 581 -25.76 -25.64 8.39
CA TRP A 581 -24.49 -24.90 8.36
C TRP A 581 -24.54 -23.71 7.41
N GLN A 582 -25.08 -23.88 6.21
CA GLN A 582 -25.30 -22.76 5.28
C GLN A 582 -26.25 -21.72 5.86
N CYS A 583 -27.38 -22.15 6.44
CA CYS A 583 -28.36 -21.28 7.08
C CYS A 583 -27.74 -20.38 8.16
N ASN A 584 -26.97 -20.98 9.08
CA ASN A 584 -26.29 -20.23 10.14
C ASN A 584 -25.17 -19.32 9.60
N HIS A 585 -24.59 -19.61 8.45
CA HIS A 585 -23.58 -18.73 7.86
C HIS A 585 -24.17 -17.53 7.13
N THR A 586 -25.33 -17.67 6.48
CA THR A 586 -25.94 -16.60 5.69
C THR A 586 -27.00 -15.78 6.43
N CYS A 587 -27.71 -16.34 7.41
CA CYS A 587 -28.90 -15.70 8.02
C CYS A 587 -28.71 -15.19 9.47
N THR A 588 -27.70 -15.67 10.20
CA THR A 588 -27.46 -15.30 11.61
C THR A 588 -27.23 -13.80 11.88
N PRO A 589 -26.64 -12.99 10.97
CA PRO A 589 -26.47 -11.55 11.22
C PRO A 589 -27.80 -10.75 11.18
N LEU A 590 -28.89 -11.36 10.71
CA LEU A 590 -30.13 -10.66 10.32
C LEU A 590 -31.33 -11.01 11.22
N VAL A 591 -31.18 -11.91 12.19
CA VAL A 591 -32.27 -12.37 13.07
C VAL A 591 -31.84 -12.28 14.53
N GLY A 592 -32.37 -11.30 15.26
CA GLY A 592 -32.24 -11.24 16.71
C GLY A 592 -33.28 -12.14 17.38
N TYR A 593 -32.85 -13.10 18.19
CA TYR A 593 -33.76 -13.87 19.05
C TYR A 593 -34.11 -13.04 20.29
N VAL A 594 -35.36 -12.59 20.38
CA VAL A 594 -35.90 -12.00 21.61
C VAL A 594 -36.38 -13.16 22.49
N SER A 595 -35.56 -13.57 23.46
CA SER A 595 -36.04 -14.39 24.57
C SER A 595 -36.76 -13.49 25.58
N ASP A 596 -37.97 -13.91 25.95
CA ASP A 596 -38.86 -13.32 26.97
C ASP A 596 -39.79 -12.18 26.52
N VAL A 597 -40.92 -12.57 25.91
CA VAL A 597 -42.18 -11.82 26.09
C VAL A 597 -42.89 -12.42 27.31
N ALA A 598 -42.41 -12.05 28.51
CA ALA A 598 -43.25 -12.14 29.69
C ALA A 598 -44.40 -11.15 29.50
N GLY A 599 -45.61 -11.70 29.36
CA GLY A 599 -46.79 -10.96 28.94
C GLY A 599 -47.11 -9.77 29.84
N THR A 600 -47.33 -8.62 29.21
CA THR A 600 -48.24 -7.60 29.72
C THR A 600 -49.22 -7.28 28.60
N VAL A 601 -50.47 -7.67 28.84
CA VAL A 601 -51.60 -7.40 27.96
C VAL A 601 -52.09 -5.99 28.22
N GLY A 602 -52.15 -5.18 27.16
CA GLY A 602 -53.19 -4.19 26.92
C GLY A 602 -52.72 -2.74 26.66
N PRO A 603 -53.59 -1.87 26.12
CA PRO A 603 -54.80 -2.13 25.31
C PRO A 603 -54.68 -1.63 23.86
N ASP A 604 -55.48 -2.25 22.98
CA ASP A 604 -55.82 -1.76 21.65
C ASP A 604 -56.18 -0.28 21.65
N PHE A 605 -55.64 0.49 20.70
CA PHE A 605 -56.41 1.53 20.02
C PHE A 605 -56.01 1.61 18.55
N THR A 606 -56.97 1.22 17.72
CA THR A 606 -57.08 1.44 16.28
C THR A 606 -57.16 2.92 15.94
N THR A 607 -56.30 3.40 15.04
CA THR A 607 -56.67 4.00 13.73
C THR A 607 -55.45 4.22 12.87
#